data_AF-A0ABD0RCA3-F1
#
_entry.id   AF-A0ABD0RCA3-F1
#
_cell.length_a   1.000
_cell.length_b   1.000
_cell.length_c   1.000
_cell.angle_alpha   90.00
_cell.angle_beta   90.00
_cell.angle_gamma   90.00
#
_symmetry.space_group_name_H-M   'P 1'
#
loop_
_entity.id
_entity.type
_entity.pdbx_description
1 polymer ?
#
loop_
_entity_poly.entity_id
_entity_poly.type
_entity_poly.pdbx_seq_one_letter_code
_entity_poly.pdbx_strand_id
1 'polypeptide(L)' 'KKMKKVWDRAVAFLSANESRIRTETQRIGGADFTVWRWLQPSMSPDKMSSMPSK' A
#
# COMPACT_ATOMS: atom_id res chain seq x y z
N LYS A 1 7.50 -10.17 21.66
CA LYS A 1 7.91 -10.35 20.22
C LYS A 1 7.65 -11.77 19.67
N LYS A 2 6.61 -12.50 20.14
CA LYS A 2 6.34 -13.90 19.71
C LYS A 2 5.98 -14.02 18.23
N MET A 3 5.25 -13.04 17.69
CA MET A 3 4.76 -13.04 16.31
C MET A 3 5.74 -12.46 15.27
N LYS A 4 6.98 -12.12 15.65
CA LYS A 4 7.91 -11.42 14.74
C LYS A 4 8.11 -12.19 13.43
N LYS A 5 8.34 -13.51 13.51
CA LYS A 5 8.53 -14.35 12.32
C LYS A 5 7.30 -14.40 11.40
N VAL A 6 6.11 -14.41 11.99
CA VAL A 6 4.85 -14.41 11.23
C VAL A 6 4.64 -13.06 10.55
N TRP A 7 4.93 -11.98 11.28
CA TRP A 7 4.89 -10.62 10.75
C TRP A 7 5.85 -10.43 9.57
N ASP A 8 7.11 -10.84 9.71
CA ASP A 8 8.11 -10.73 8.64
C ASP A 8 7.65 -11.49 7.37
N ARG A 9 6.98 -12.63 7.55
CA ARG A 9 6.40 -13.42 6.45
C ARG A 9 5.20 -12.72 5.79
N ALA A 10 4.36 -12.05 6.58
CA ALA A 10 3.25 -11.26 6.07
C ALA A 10 3.74 -10.03 5.27
N VAL A 11 4.77 -9.34 5.76
CA VAL A 11 5.40 -8.21 5.03
C VAL A 11 5.98 -8.68 3.70
N ALA A 12 6.70 -9.80 3.70
CA ALA A 12 7.24 -10.39 2.47
C ALA A 12 6.11 -10.74 1.48
N PHE A 13 5.02 -11.34 1.96
CA PHE A 13 3.85 -11.63 1.13
C PHE A 13 3.26 -10.36 0.51
N LEU A 14 3.04 -9.30 1.29
CA LEU A 14 2.50 -8.03 0.78
C LEU A 14 3.42 -7.37 -0.27
N SER A 15 4.74 -7.52 -0.14
CA SER A 15 5.70 -6.97 -1.10
C SER A 15 5.76 -7.71 -2.44
N ALA A 16 5.42 -9.02 -2.44
CA ALA A 16 5.49 -9.87 -3.62
C ALA A 16 4.19 -9.93 -4.44
N ASN A 17 3.09 -9.41 -3.92
CA ASN A 17 1.76 -9.49 -4.53
C ASN A 17 1.18 -8.10 -4.78
N GLU A 18 0.20 -7.99 -5.69
CA GLU A 18 -0.59 -6.76 -5.85
C GLU A 18 -1.44 -6.54 -4.58
N SER A 19 -1.02 -5.57 -3.78
CA SER A 19 -1.58 -5.28 -2.46
C SER A 19 -2.14 -3.86 -2.45
N ARG A 20 -3.17 -3.61 -1.63
CA ARG A 20 -3.70 -2.25 -1.39
C ARG A 20 -2.78 -1.40 -0.50
N ILE A 21 -1.68 -1.97 -0.02
CA ILE A 21 -0.68 -1.33 0.83
C ILE A 21 0.72 -1.75 0.39
N ARG A 22 1.66 -0.81 0.41
CA ARG A 22 3.09 -1.07 0.24
C ARG A 22 3.89 -0.52 1.41
N THR A 23 5.06 -1.11 1.64
CA THR A 23 6.06 -0.56 2.56
C THR A 23 7.02 0.35 1.79
N GLU A 24 7.34 1.52 2.32
CA GLU A 24 8.20 2.52 1.67
C GLU A 24 9.08 3.23 2.71
N THR A 25 10.26 3.68 2.30
CA THR A 25 11.12 4.55 3.13
C THR A 25 10.72 6.01 2.90
N GLN A 26 10.34 6.70 3.97
CA GLN A 26 9.93 8.11 3.91
C GLN A 26 10.68 8.93 4.95
N ARG A 27 11.20 10.09 4.51
CA ARG A 27 11.85 11.05 5.39
C ARG A 27 10.81 11.89 6.13
N ILE A 28 10.82 11.84 7.46
CA ILE A 28 9.93 12.59 8.35
C ILE A 28 10.80 13.33 9.37
N GLY A 29 10.70 14.66 9.41
CA GLY A 29 11.51 15.46 10.34
C GLY A 29 13.03 15.31 10.17
N GLY A 30 13.50 14.99 8.95
CA GLY A 30 14.93 14.83 8.64
C GLY A 30 15.49 13.42 8.85
N ALA A 31 14.71 12.48 9.39
CA ALA A 31 15.11 11.08 9.54
C ALA A 31 14.29 10.15 8.63
N ASP A 32 14.89 9.06 8.19
CA ASP A 32 14.24 8.07 7.33
C ASP A 32 13.51 7.01 8.15
N PHE A 33 12.25 6.77 7.82
CA PHE A 33 11.39 5.79 8.47
C PHE A 33 10.80 4.83 7.46
N THR A 34 10.66 3.57 7.86
CA THR A 34 9.85 2.59 7.14
C THR A 34 8.38 2.83 7.47
N VAL A 35 7.60 3.24 6.47
CA VAL A 35 6.17 3.55 6.60
C VAL A 35 5.34 2.62 5.72
N TRP A 36 4.04 2.54 6.02
CA TRP A 36 3.06 1.81 5.23
C TRP A 36 2.21 2.82 4.47
N ARG A 37 2.17 2.70 3.15
CA ARG A 37 1.38 3.57 2.27
C ARG A 37 0.24 2.79 1.66
N TRP A 38 -0.97 3.31 1.82
CA TRP A 38 -2.13 2.83 1.08
C TRP A 38 -1.96 3.17 -0.40
N LEU A 39 -2.10 2.16 -1.24
CA LEU A 39 -2.18 2.30 -2.68
C LEU A 39 -3.64 2.57 -3.03
N GLN A 40 -3.90 3.68 -3.74
CA GLN A 40 -5.21 3.86 -4.33
C GLN A 40 -5.44 2.73 -5.33
N PRO A 41 -6.62 2.06 -5.30
CA PRO A 41 -7.03 1.22 -6.41
C PRO A 41 -6.96 2.06 -7.69
N SER A 42 -6.55 1.46 -8.80
CA SER A 42 -6.57 2.10 -10.11
C SER A 42 -8.02 2.31 -10.58
N MET A 43 -8.75 3.20 -9.93
CA MET A 43 -9.92 3.85 -10.49
C MET A 43 -9.42 5.19 -11.01
N SER A 44 -8.90 5.20 -12.24
CA SER A 44 -8.74 6.45 -12.98
C SER A 44 -10.11 7.15 -13.00
N PRO A 45 -10.25 8.36 -12.42
CA PRO A 45 -11.53 9.09 -12.40
C PRO A 45 -12.07 9.32 -13.82
N ASP A 46 -11.19 9.31 -14.83
CA ASP A 46 -11.50 9.53 -16.24
C ASP A 46 -12.41 8.46 -16.88
N LYS A 47 -12.65 7.32 -16.22
CA LYS A 47 -13.61 6.30 -16.71
C LYS A 47 -14.96 6.26 -16.00
N MET A 48 -15.13 7.01 -14.90
CA MET A 48 -16.42 7.05 -14.19
C MET A 48 -17.39 8.08 -14.79
N SER A 49 -16.87 9.08 -15.52
CA SER A 49 -17.69 10.13 -16.16
C SER A 49 -18.49 9.65 -17.38
N SER A 50 -18.27 8.42 -17.85
CA SER A 50 -18.94 7.88 -19.05
C SER A 50 -20.08 6.88 -18.75
N MET A 51 -20.53 6.76 -17.50
CA MET A 51 -21.76 6.02 -17.19
C MET A 51 -22.96 6.98 -17.30
N PRO A 52 -23.76 6.97 -18.39
CA PRO A 52 -24.98 7.74 -18.42
C PRO A 52 -25.93 7.16 -17.36
N SER A 53 -26.36 8.02 -16.43
CA SER A 53 -27.47 7.70 -15.53
C SER A 53 -28.70 7.35 -16.37
N LYS A 54 -29.27 6.18 -16.11
CA LYS A 54 -30.51 5.71 -16.73
C LYS A 54 -31.67 5.92 -15.78
#